data_AF-A0A1Y2TSV9-F1
#
_entry.id   AF-A0A1Y2TSV9-F1
#
_cell.length_a   1.000
_cell.length_b   1.000
_cell.length_c   1.000
_cell.angle_alpha   90.00
_cell.angle_beta   90.00
_cell.angle_gamma   90.00
#
_symmetry.space_group_name_H-M   'P 1'
#
loop_
_entity.id
_entity.type
_entity.pdbx_description
1 polymer ?
#
loop_
_entity_poly.entity_id
_entity_poly.type
_entity_poly.pdbx_seq_one_letter_code
_entity_poly.pdbx_strand_id
1 'polypeptide(L)'
;MILFSAQKLYPGNKRKRNGLYNIWLAMRKERFANLEQVLRDKLLHRRDEAAQLAGSWNALDLATRLHKREILEWLLRSYRWTKKQKDHAKGLLPSSDDFRDHSIWNAPFLRQGRSNGQFYRYPEPKARLDGFQASIVDFHTYDKQLDIVCDSCEVFELLYKEDSKGLQAHMDTAAKQMSEDFVEPNTYNEDSLRFRWIHLPANCMEWMNDMTIVTYLEKQKKRNEYGDFLKFLQQSWHELPENGVRGKYMSPKCLKKSLLIGESERSTKLESVLALYMPYITFGYINTNDQDTNDRDDSLNRYYETSNTIIHKSRTLDGYFHGAAAETRSRDLDQVVTRWIQRNTINKQSSDILRVDQLWLWVIDDKTIISSGTNRADDDTDPIFEEISNRLLNIQESPNSDTIPSSVDSLVKFIVNFYINILDNLILDIAKGVESGQRTPTSERVSVYQIFADSIEENNAEEKKLRDELKKLVGENALDETGTLRDITPQGVEALSRVVSKAQNIITDIKDIRDELNIIASVVQTQKVVLDQLCNPTEEDVHLIETGQNPRQMSLLRSTDPDYVPNRIKDLLRYAEETEKDTSSILNLRMNQLGLHEAAESRRQGRTLMAFTIVTSIFVSSTNIRNRTLES
;
A
#
# COMPACT_ATOMS: atom_id res chain seq x y z
N MET A 1 -23.52 -18.61 -16.29
CA MET A 1 -23.67 -19.62 -17.37
C MET A 1 -24.53 -20.85 -17.03
N ILE A 2 -24.20 -21.71 -16.07
CA ILE A 2 -24.90 -23.03 -15.93
C ILE A 2 -26.35 -22.96 -15.42
N LEU A 3 -26.67 -22.01 -14.52
CA LEU A 3 -28.06 -21.72 -14.13
C LEU A 3 -28.93 -21.31 -15.33
N PHE A 4 -28.32 -20.63 -16.31
CA PHE A 4 -28.96 -20.16 -17.53
C PHE A 4 -29.17 -21.31 -18.53
N SER A 5 -28.17 -22.18 -18.73
CA SER A 5 -28.30 -23.38 -19.57
C SER A 5 -29.31 -24.40 -19.00
N ALA A 6 -29.39 -24.55 -17.67
CA ALA A 6 -30.37 -25.41 -17.00
C ALA A 6 -31.81 -24.86 -17.09
N GLN A 7 -31.96 -23.54 -17.17
CA GLN A 7 -33.24 -22.87 -17.36
C GLN A 7 -33.77 -23.02 -18.80
N LYS A 8 -32.86 -23.09 -19.78
CA LYS A 8 -33.16 -23.35 -21.19
C LYS A 8 -33.55 -24.81 -21.48
N LEU A 9 -32.93 -25.76 -20.78
CA LEU A 9 -33.18 -27.21 -20.96
C LEU A 9 -34.42 -27.74 -20.22
N TYR A 10 -34.82 -27.12 -19.11
CA TYR A 10 -35.98 -27.54 -18.30
C TYR A 10 -36.86 -26.34 -17.89
N PRO A 11 -37.48 -25.62 -18.85
CA PRO A 11 -38.34 -24.50 -18.54
C PRO A 11 -39.55 -24.99 -17.72
N GLY A 12 -39.74 -24.43 -16.52
CA GLY A 12 -40.85 -24.74 -15.62
C GLY A 12 -40.58 -25.74 -14.49
N ASN A 13 -39.59 -26.65 -14.61
CA ASN A 13 -39.39 -27.67 -13.57
C ASN A 13 -38.32 -27.28 -12.52
N LYS A 14 -38.76 -26.60 -11.45
CA LYS A 14 -37.89 -26.06 -10.39
C LYS A 14 -37.11 -27.14 -9.63
N ARG A 15 -37.65 -28.36 -9.50
CA ARG A 15 -36.99 -29.50 -8.82
C ARG A 15 -35.79 -30.04 -9.62
N LYS A 16 -35.93 -30.21 -10.93
CA LYS A 16 -34.83 -30.67 -11.80
C LYS A 16 -33.72 -29.63 -11.95
N ARG A 17 -34.07 -28.33 -11.96
CA ARG A 17 -33.10 -27.21 -11.94
C ARG A 17 -32.24 -27.21 -10.66
N ASN A 18 -32.86 -27.41 -9.50
CA ASN A 18 -32.14 -27.57 -8.24
C ASN A 18 -31.28 -28.84 -8.21
N GLY A 19 -31.74 -29.92 -8.84
CA GLY A 19 -30.97 -31.15 -9.01
C GLY A 19 -29.65 -30.93 -9.77
N LEU A 20 -29.71 -30.26 -10.93
CA LEU A 20 -28.52 -29.93 -11.74
C LEU A 20 -27.58 -28.93 -11.07
N TYR A 21 -28.12 -27.95 -10.35
CA TYR A 21 -27.33 -27.02 -9.52
C TYR A 21 -26.60 -27.75 -8.37
N ASN A 22 -27.28 -28.71 -7.73
CA ASN A 22 -26.67 -29.55 -6.70
C ASN A 22 -25.65 -30.53 -7.28
N ILE A 23 -25.86 -31.04 -8.50
CA ILE A 23 -24.89 -31.87 -9.23
C ILE A 23 -23.67 -31.03 -9.60
N TRP A 24 -23.82 -29.77 -10.01
CA TRP A 24 -22.69 -28.87 -10.27
C TRP A 24 -21.92 -28.50 -9.00
N LEU A 25 -22.62 -28.23 -7.88
CA LEU A 25 -22.02 -28.12 -6.56
C LEU A 25 -21.31 -29.43 -6.14
N ALA A 26 -21.82 -30.59 -6.59
CA ALA A 26 -21.20 -31.89 -6.37
C ALA A 26 -20.01 -32.17 -7.30
N MET A 27 -19.96 -31.64 -8.53
CA MET A 27 -18.78 -31.71 -9.39
C MET A 27 -17.60 -30.89 -8.82
N ARG A 28 -17.88 -29.90 -7.95
CA ARG A 28 -16.86 -29.26 -7.09
C ARG A 28 -16.62 -29.98 -5.76
N LYS A 29 -17.51 -30.88 -5.31
CA LYS A 29 -17.27 -31.75 -4.14
C LYS A 29 -16.13 -32.73 -4.40
N GLU A 30 -15.81 -33.12 -5.64
CA GLU A 30 -14.74 -34.09 -5.90
C GLU A 30 -13.36 -33.65 -5.37
N ARG A 31 -13.08 -32.34 -5.29
CA ARG A 31 -11.83 -31.82 -4.70
C ARG A 31 -11.77 -31.88 -3.16
N PHE A 32 -12.90 -32.04 -2.48
CA PHE A 32 -12.99 -32.00 -1.01
C PHE A 32 -13.91 -33.07 -0.42
N ALA A 33 -14.26 -34.08 -1.22
CA ALA A 33 -14.82 -35.32 -0.73
C ALA A 33 -13.82 -35.83 0.30
N ASN A 34 -14.28 -36.07 1.53
CA ASN A 34 -13.49 -36.47 2.68
C ASN A 34 -12.87 -35.36 3.54
N LEU A 35 -13.09 -34.05 3.28
CA LEU A 35 -12.54 -32.97 4.15
C LEU A 35 -12.97 -33.13 5.62
N GLU A 36 -14.25 -33.41 5.87
CA GLU A 36 -14.74 -33.65 7.23
C GLU A 36 -14.07 -34.86 7.88
N GLN A 37 -13.89 -35.95 7.12
CA GLN A 37 -13.22 -37.16 7.60
C GLN A 37 -11.74 -36.88 7.93
N VAL A 38 -11.02 -36.19 7.06
CA VAL A 38 -9.61 -35.81 7.26
C VAL A 38 -9.43 -34.89 8.47
N LEU A 39 -10.34 -33.93 8.68
CA LEU A 39 -10.30 -33.08 9.87
C LEU A 39 -10.60 -33.89 11.14
N ARG A 40 -11.57 -34.81 11.11
CA ARG A 40 -11.86 -35.71 12.24
C ARG A 40 -10.67 -36.58 12.60
N ASP A 41 -10.03 -37.20 11.61
CA ASP A 41 -8.88 -38.08 11.81
C ASP A 41 -7.70 -37.32 12.42
N LYS A 42 -7.48 -36.06 12.00
CA LYS A 42 -6.47 -35.16 12.59
C LYS A 42 -6.79 -34.77 14.03
N LEU A 43 -8.07 -34.58 14.37
CA LEU A 43 -8.50 -34.24 15.73
C LEU A 43 -8.35 -35.44 16.68
N LEU A 44 -8.69 -36.65 16.21
CA LEU A 44 -8.46 -37.91 16.93
C LEU A 44 -6.97 -38.18 17.19
N HIS A 45 -6.10 -37.90 16.21
CA HIS A 45 -4.63 -38.04 16.39
C HIS A 45 -4.06 -37.10 17.46
N ARG A 46 -4.67 -35.94 17.69
CA ARG A 46 -4.20 -34.93 18.66
C ARG A 46 -4.55 -35.27 20.12
N ARG A 47 -5.28 -36.39 20.36
CA ARG A 47 -5.81 -36.80 21.68
C ARG A 47 -6.54 -35.66 22.42
N ASP A 48 -7.26 -34.85 21.67
CA ASP A 48 -8.07 -33.77 22.22
C ASP A 48 -9.27 -34.36 22.97
N GLU A 49 -9.50 -33.98 24.23
CA GLU A 49 -10.59 -34.51 25.06
C GLU A 49 -11.97 -34.25 24.42
N ALA A 50 -12.08 -33.19 23.61
CA ALA A 50 -13.28 -32.86 22.85
C ALA A 50 -13.56 -33.82 21.67
N ALA A 51 -12.61 -34.71 21.33
CA ALA A 51 -12.78 -35.70 20.26
C ALA A 51 -13.96 -36.66 20.53
N GLN A 52 -14.31 -36.89 21.79
CA GLN A 52 -15.46 -37.72 22.17
C GLN A 52 -16.82 -37.08 21.81
N LEU A 53 -16.88 -35.74 21.75
CA LEU A 53 -18.07 -34.96 21.34
C LEU A 53 -18.06 -34.61 19.85
N ALA A 54 -16.97 -34.91 19.13
CA ALA A 54 -16.77 -34.50 17.75
C ALA A 54 -17.75 -35.15 16.75
N GLY A 55 -18.46 -36.23 17.11
CA GLY A 55 -19.38 -36.95 16.22
C GLY A 55 -20.49 -36.08 15.61
N SER A 56 -20.91 -35.01 16.29
CA SER A 56 -21.95 -34.07 15.83
C SER A 56 -21.41 -32.82 15.14
N TRP A 57 -20.10 -32.60 15.15
CA TRP A 57 -19.46 -31.38 14.65
C TRP A 57 -19.35 -31.38 13.13
N ASN A 58 -19.62 -30.25 12.50
CA ASN A 58 -19.50 -30.11 11.05
C ASN A 58 -18.08 -29.66 10.63
N ALA A 59 -17.81 -29.56 9.32
CA ALA A 59 -16.50 -29.13 8.82
C ALA A 59 -15.99 -27.81 9.43
N LEU A 60 -16.91 -26.88 9.72
CA LEU A 60 -16.57 -25.58 10.31
C LEU A 60 -16.14 -25.73 11.77
N ASP A 61 -16.91 -26.46 12.57
CA ASP A 61 -16.57 -26.75 13.98
C ASP A 61 -15.22 -27.47 14.10
N LEU A 62 -14.99 -28.49 13.24
CA LEU A 62 -13.75 -29.28 13.22
C LEU A 62 -12.53 -28.43 12.81
N ALA A 63 -12.67 -27.61 11.77
CA ALA A 63 -11.60 -26.72 11.32
C ALA A 63 -11.28 -25.65 12.38
N THR A 64 -12.32 -25.18 13.10
CA THR A 64 -12.20 -24.23 14.22
C THR A 64 -11.36 -24.81 15.35
N ARG A 65 -11.74 -25.99 15.84
CA ARG A 65 -11.02 -26.64 16.95
C ARG A 65 -9.58 -26.99 16.61
N LEU A 66 -9.30 -27.29 15.34
CA LEU A 66 -7.95 -27.59 14.86
C LEU A 66 -7.10 -26.35 14.52
N HIS A 67 -7.65 -25.14 14.68
CA HIS A 67 -7.00 -23.89 14.31
C HIS A 67 -6.49 -23.89 12.85
N LYS A 68 -7.26 -24.48 11.92
CA LYS A 68 -6.90 -24.55 10.50
C LYS A 68 -7.42 -23.32 9.75
N ARG A 69 -6.68 -22.23 9.87
CA ARG A 69 -7.06 -20.90 9.38
C ARG A 69 -7.46 -20.84 7.90
N GLU A 70 -6.63 -21.38 7.02
CA GLU A 70 -6.88 -21.38 5.57
C GLU A 70 -8.20 -22.09 5.21
N ILE A 71 -8.51 -23.18 5.91
CA ILE A 71 -9.74 -23.96 5.74
C ILE A 71 -10.93 -23.20 6.33
N LEU A 72 -10.78 -22.57 7.48
CA LEU A 72 -11.80 -21.73 8.11
C LEU A 72 -12.18 -20.53 7.24
N GLU A 73 -11.19 -19.79 6.75
CA GLU A 73 -11.40 -18.66 5.84
C GLU A 73 -12.17 -19.10 4.59
N TRP A 74 -11.81 -20.26 4.03
CA TRP A 74 -12.52 -20.84 2.90
C TRP A 74 -13.97 -21.25 3.25
N LEU A 75 -14.17 -21.92 4.40
CA LEU A 75 -15.49 -22.36 4.84
C LEU A 75 -16.41 -21.17 5.14
N LEU A 76 -15.91 -20.13 5.81
CA LEU A 76 -16.68 -18.95 6.22
C LEU A 76 -17.10 -18.04 5.07
N ARG A 77 -16.36 -18.07 3.94
CA ARG A 77 -16.73 -17.44 2.66
C ARG A 77 -17.87 -18.16 1.93
N SER A 78 -18.19 -19.40 2.31
CA SER A 78 -19.31 -20.14 1.71
C SER A 78 -20.65 -19.73 2.34
N TYR A 79 -21.70 -19.54 1.51
CA TYR A 79 -23.07 -19.25 1.98
C TYR A 79 -23.74 -20.41 2.74
N ARG A 80 -23.01 -21.50 3.02
CA ARG A 80 -23.53 -22.74 3.60
C ARG A 80 -23.89 -22.59 5.09
N TRP A 81 -23.25 -21.67 5.81
CA TRP A 81 -23.31 -21.61 7.27
C TRP A 81 -24.30 -20.57 7.78
N THR A 82 -25.13 -20.98 8.74
CA THR A 82 -26.06 -20.09 9.46
C THR A 82 -25.35 -19.33 10.59
N LYS A 83 -25.92 -18.21 11.04
CA LYS A 83 -25.38 -17.43 12.18
C LYS A 83 -25.20 -18.32 13.43
N LYS A 84 -26.20 -19.14 13.78
CA LYS A 84 -26.12 -20.11 14.88
C LYS A 84 -24.95 -21.09 14.75
N GLN A 85 -24.66 -21.59 13.55
CA GLN A 85 -23.53 -22.50 13.32
C GLN A 85 -22.18 -21.79 13.42
N LYS A 86 -22.10 -20.52 12.98
CA LYS A 86 -20.88 -19.70 13.16
C LYS A 86 -20.64 -19.36 14.62
N ASP A 87 -21.69 -18.98 15.35
CA ASP A 87 -21.61 -18.64 16.78
C ASP A 87 -21.24 -19.88 17.61
N HIS A 88 -21.82 -21.04 17.29
CA HIS A 88 -21.45 -22.33 17.90
C HIS A 88 -19.97 -22.65 17.66
N ALA A 89 -19.52 -22.58 16.40
CA ALA A 89 -18.12 -22.86 16.07
C ALA A 89 -17.16 -21.89 16.76
N LYS A 90 -17.46 -20.57 16.76
CA LYS A 90 -16.69 -19.56 17.49
C LYS A 90 -16.62 -19.84 19.00
N GLY A 91 -17.71 -20.36 19.57
CA GLY A 91 -17.80 -20.78 20.96
C GLY A 91 -16.85 -21.92 21.33
N LEU A 92 -16.37 -22.72 20.38
CA LEU A 92 -15.44 -23.84 20.61
C LEU A 92 -13.98 -23.41 20.86
N LEU A 93 -13.64 -22.16 20.57
CA LEU A 93 -12.32 -21.58 20.89
C LEU A 93 -12.29 -21.13 22.36
N PRO A 94 -11.17 -21.20 23.10
CA PRO A 94 -11.05 -20.60 24.43
C PRO A 94 -11.29 -19.08 24.43
N SER A 95 -11.73 -18.51 25.54
CA SER A 95 -11.99 -17.05 25.64
C SER A 95 -10.73 -16.18 25.56
N SER A 96 -9.55 -16.75 25.78
CA SER A 96 -8.24 -16.09 25.69
C SER A 96 -7.48 -16.45 24.41
N ASP A 97 -8.16 -16.97 23.40
CA ASP A 97 -7.55 -17.49 22.19
C ASP A 97 -7.56 -16.42 21.08
N ASP A 98 -6.39 -16.03 20.59
CA ASP A 98 -6.20 -15.05 19.51
C ASP A 98 -7.02 -15.39 18.26
N PHE A 99 -7.37 -16.67 18.05
CA PHE A 99 -8.24 -17.12 16.97
C PHE A 99 -9.70 -16.63 17.06
N ARG A 100 -10.18 -16.25 18.26
CA ARG A 100 -11.51 -15.61 18.43
C ARG A 100 -11.50 -14.15 18.00
N ASP A 101 -10.36 -13.48 18.18
CA ASP A 101 -10.15 -12.07 17.84
C ASP A 101 -9.75 -11.88 16.37
N HIS A 102 -9.27 -12.93 15.71
CA HIS A 102 -9.12 -12.93 14.25
C HIS A 102 -10.48 -12.82 13.53
N SER A 103 -10.60 -11.78 12.71
CA SER A 103 -11.78 -11.30 11.96
C SER A 103 -12.48 -12.28 11.00
N ILE A 104 -12.06 -13.55 10.94
CA ILE A 104 -12.62 -14.55 10.01
C ILE A 104 -14.10 -14.85 10.30
N TRP A 105 -14.53 -14.71 11.55
CA TRP A 105 -15.89 -15.01 12.02
C TRP A 105 -16.91 -13.92 11.72
N ASN A 106 -16.44 -12.68 11.66
CA ASN A 106 -17.25 -11.48 11.48
C ASN A 106 -17.03 -10.97 10.06
N ALA A 107 -17.68 -11.58 9.06
CA ALA A 107 -17.83 -10.88 7.79
C ALA A 107 -18.63 -9.59 8.10
N PRO A 108 -18.07 -8.39 7.89
CA PRO A 108 -18.68 -7.14 8.37
C PRO A 108 -19.92 -6.74 7.58
N PHE A 109 -20.24 -7.49 6.52
CA PHE A 109 -21.50 -7.42 5.82
C PHE A 109 -22.61 -8.01 6.70
N LEU A 110 -23.25 -7.15 7.49
CA LEU A 110 -24.40 -7.47 8.32
C LEU A 110 -25.48 -8.16 7.47
N ARG A 111 -26.01 -9.28 7.97
CA ARG A 111 -27.31 -9.78 7.51
C ARG A 111 -28.37 -8.92 8.19
N GLN A 112 -28.98 -8.00 7.46
CA GLN A 112 -30.20 -7.36 7.94
C GLN A 112 -31.27 -8.46 8.19
N GLY A 113 -31.71 -8.52 9.44
CA GLY A 113 -32.64 -9.52 9.95
C GLY A 113 -34.05 -9.37 9.37
N ARG A 114 -34.80 -10.47 9.39
CA ARG A 114 -36.23 -10.49 9.04
C ARG A 114 -37.05 -9.87 10.17
N SER A 115 -37.63 -8.70 9.94
CA SER A 115 -38.85 -8.27 10.60
C SER A 115 -39.49 -7.12 9.81
N ASN A 116 -40.71 -7.34 9.34
CA ASN A 116 -41.67 -6.33 8.85
C ASN A 116 -41.49 -5.72 7.44
N GLY A 117 -41.03 -6.48 6.45
CA GLY A 117 -41.25 -6.14 5.02
C GLY A 117 -40.40 -4.99 4.46
N GLN A 118 -39.90 -4.06 5.27
CA GLN A 118 -38.78 -3.17 4.96
C GLN A 118 -37.49 -3.82 5.47
N PHE A 119 -36.48 -3.96 4.62
CA PHE A 119 -35.28 -4.75 4.93
C PHE A 119 -34.02 -3.93 5.19
N TYR A 120 -33.88 -2.75 4.61
CA TYR A 120 -32.85 -1.78 4.96
C TYR A 120 -33.50 -0.62 5.71
N ARG A 121 -33.13 -0.45 6.98
CA ARG A 121 -33.44 0.72 7.81
C ARG A 121 -32.27 1.69 7.70
N TYR A 122 -32.52 2.98 7.92
CA TYR A 122 -31.45 3.94 8.15
C TYR A 122 -30.48 3.39 9.20
N PRO A 123 -29.15 3.45 8.97
CA PRO A 123 -28.19 2.84 9.88
C PRO A 123 -28.25 3.52 11.25
N GLU A 124 -28.03 2.75 12.31
CA GLU A 124 -27.97 3.25 13.68
C GLU A 124 -26.52 3.20 14.16
N PRO A 125 -25.96 4.30 14.71
CA PRO A 125 -24.57 4.32 15.13
C PRO A 125 -24.37 3.41 16.34
N LYS A 126 -23.39 2.49 16.27
CA LYS A 126 -22.99 1.70 17.46
C LYS A 126 -22.25 2.53 18.50
N ALA A 127 -21.47 3.51 18.04
CA ALA A 127 -20.72 4.45 18.84
C ALA A 127 -20.54 5.76 18.05
N ARG A 128 -20.42 6.87 18.78
CA ARG A 128 -20.12 8.17 18.18
C ARG A 128 -18.61 8.35 18.10
N LEU A 129 -18.12 8.78 16.95
CA LEU A 129 -16.73 9.16 16.72
C LEU A 129 -16.74 10.48 15.96
N ASP A 130 -16.30 11.53 16.63
CA ASP A 130 -16.23 12.89 16.09
C ASP A 130 -14.86 13.16 15.43
N GLY A 131 -14.74 14.27 14.69
CA GLY A 131 -13.47 14.70 14.08
C GLY A 131 -13.17 14.11 12.71
N PHE A 132 -14.12 13.40 12.09
CA PHE A 132 -13.99 12.83 10.76
C PHE A 132 -14.94 13.53 9.77
N GLN A 133 -14.38 14.14 8.72
CA GLN A 133 -15.12 14.84 7.67
C GLN A 133 -15.15 13.99 6.39
N ALA A 134 -16.35 13.70 5.89
CA ALA A 134 -16.56 13.15 4.57
C ALA A 134 -16.60 14.27 3.53
N SER A 135 -16.14 13.97 2.32
CA SER A 135 -16.16 14.90 1.19
C SER A 135 -17.07 14.37 0.08
N ILE A 136 -17.88 15.23 -0.52
CA ILE A 136 -18.86 14.87 -1.54
C ILE A 136 -18.64 15.76 -2.75
N VAL A 137 -18.54 15.13 -3.93
CA VAL A 137 -18.28 15.80 -5.20
C VAL A 137 -19.32 15.40 -6.23
N ASP A 138 -20.04 16.39 -6.73
CA ASP A 138 -21.00 16.25 -7.80
C ASP A 138 -20.44 16.75 -9.13
N PHE A 139 -20.52 15.88 -10.14
CA PHE A 139 -20.09 16.20 -11.49
C PHE A 139 -21.32 16.57 -12.32
N HIS A 140 -21.41 17.84 -12.71
CA HIS A 140 -22.49 18.39 -13.52
C HIS A 140 -22.07 18.56 -14.98
N THR A 141 -23.02 18.59 -15.89
CA THR A 141 -22.78 19.05 -17.27
C THR A 141 -23.60 20.28 -17.56
N TYR A 142 -22.90 21.36 -17.86
CA TYR A 142 -23.48 22.64 -18.25
C TYR A 142 -22.85 23.12 -19.56
N ASP A 143 -23.67 23.55 -20.52
CA ASP A 143 -23.25 23.96 -21.88
C ASP A 143 -22.19 23.05 -22.54
N LYS A 144 -22.38 21.72 -22.43
CA LYS A 144 -21.46 20.68 -22.95
C LYS A 144 -20.07 20.66 -22.30
N GLN A 145 -19.85 21.43 -21.24
CA GLN A 145 -18.67 21.37 -20.37
C GLN A 145 -19.02 20.65 -19.06
N LEU A 146 -18.04 19.97 -18.47
CA LEU A 146 -18.19 19.30 -17.19
C LEU A 146 -17.78 20.27 -16.08
N ASP A 147 -18.62 20.38 -15.06
CA ASP A 147 -18.37 21.23 -13.90
C ASP A 147 -18.48 20.42 -12.60
N ILE A 148 -17.89 20.92 -11.52
CA ILE A 148 -17.69 20.19 -10.27
C ILE A 148 -18.18 21.04 -9.11
N VAL A 149 -19.10 20.48 -8.31
CA VAL A 149 -19.54 21.05 -7.03
C VAL A 149 -19.02 20.16 -5.91
N CYS A 150 -18.39 20.76 -4.90
CA CYS A 150 -17.80 20.04 -3.78
C CYS A 150 -18.31 20.60 -2.45
N ASP A 151 -18.60 19.72 -1.50
CA ASP A 151 -18.85 20.08 -0.10
C ASP A 151 -18.29 19.02 0.87
N SER A 152 -18.19 19.37 2.15
CA SER A 152 -17.72 18.48 3.22
C SER A 152 -18.64 18.51 4.43
N CYS A 153 -18.81 17.37 5.10
CA CYS A 153 -19.64 17.25 6.29
C CYS A 153 -19.15 16.14 7.23
N GLU A 154 -19.56 16.19 8.50
CA GLU A 154 -19.16 15.17 9.48
C GLU A 154 -19.72 13.80 9.10
N VAL A 155 -18.89 12.76 9.15
CA VAL A 155 -19.27 11.37 8.84
C VAL A 155 -20.49 10.94 9.67
N PHE A 156 -20.54 11.35 10.95
CA PHE A 156 -21.66 11.01 11.82
C PHE A 156 -22.96 11.66 11.36
N GLU A 157 -22.92 12.94 10.96
CA GLU A 157 -24.10 13.64 10.45
C GLU A 157 -24.56 13.05 9.12
N LEU A 158 -23.61 12.75 8.24
CA LEU A 158 -23.84 12.14 6.94
C LEU A 158 -24.53 10.77 7.03
N LEU A 159 -24.08 9.91 7.95
CA LEU A 159 -24.55 8.53 8.04
C LEU A 159 -25.76 8.35 8.94
N TYR A 160 -25.91 9.14 10.00
CA TYR A 160 -26.81 8.79 11.12
C TYR A 160 -27.88 9.83 11.44
N LYS A 161 -27.85 11.03 10.84
CA LYS A 161 -28.84 12.08 11.11
C LYS A 161 -30.06 11.92 10.20
N GLU A 162 -31.16 11.38 10.75
CA GLU A 162 -32.42 11.09 10.03
C GLU A 162 -33.13 12.37 9.52
N ASP A 163 -32.92 13.51 10.17
CA ASP A 163 -33.45 14.84 9.76
C ASP A 163 -32.58 15.57 8.73
N SER A 164 -31.40 15.03 8.38
CA SER A 164 -30.66 15.54 7.23
C SER A 164 -31.53 15.28 5.99
N LYS A 165 -31.70 16.26 5.12
CA LYS A 165 -32.57 16.15 3.94
C LYS A 165 -32.02 15.14 2.89
N GLY A 166 -31.12 14.23 3.28
CA GLY A 166 -30.34 13.35 2.43
C GLY A 166 -29.15 14.05 1.79
N LEU A 167 -28.25 13.24 1.23
CA LEU A 167 -27.07 13.60 0.45
C LEU A 167 -27.42 14.58 -0.67
N GLN A 168 -28.56 14.35 -1.35
CA GLN A 168 -29.01 15.21 -2.43
C GLN A 168 -29.28 16.63 -1.95
N ALA A 169 -30.02 16.79 -0.86
CA ALA A 169 -30.38 18.12 -0.39
C ALA A 169 -29.22 18.87 0.29
N HIS A 170 -28.25 18.15 0.84
CA HIS A 170 -26.97 18.73 1.26
C HIS A 170 -26.26 19.35 0.05
N MET A 171 -26.07 18.57 -1.02
CA MET A 171 -25.46 19.05 -2.26
C MET A 171 -26.29 20.14 -2.96
N ASP A 172 -27.62 20.08 -2.92
CA ASP A 172 -28.48 21.15 -3.45
C ASP A 172 -28.28 22.46 -2.68
N THR A 173 -27.95 22.39 -1.39
CA THR A 173 -27.65 23.57 -0.57
C THR A 173 -26.28 24.14 -0.94
N ALA A 174 -25.27 23.29 -1.08
CA ALA A 174 -23.94 23.68 -1.52
C ALA A 174 -23.95 24.30 -2.94
N ALA A 175 -24.65 23.67 -3.87
CA ALA A 175 -24.80 24.14 -5.25
C ALA A 175 -25.53 25.49 -5.33
N LYS A 176 -26.52 25.72 -4.46
CA LYS A 176 -27.20 27.03 -4.36
C LYS A 176 -26.25 28.13 -3.89
N GLN A 177 -25.47 27.87 -2.84
CA GLN A 177 -24.48 28.82 -2.33
C GLN A 177 -23.46 29.17 -3.43
N MET A 178 -22.95 28.17 -4.15
CA MET A 178 -22.03 28.38 -5.26
C MET A 178 -22.66 29.17 -6.43
N SER A 179 -23.94 28.93 -6.73
CA SER A 179 -24.67 29.66 -7.77
C SER A 179 -24.95 31.11 -7.39
N GLU A 180 -25.27 31.40 -6.12
CA GLU A 180 -25.58 32.76 -5.65
C GLU A 180 -24.37 33.69 -5.76
N ASP A 181 -23.15 33.16 -5.62
CA ASP A 181 -21.93 33.96 -5.64
C ASP A 181 -21.37 34.24 -7.05
N PHE A 182 -21.62 33.38 -8.06
CA PHE A 182 -20.92 33.48 -9.36
C PHE A 182 -21.68 33.03 -10.64
N VAL A 183 -22.87 32.41 -10.57
CA VAL A 183 -23.49 31.73 -11.74
C VAL A 183 -25.01 31.97 -11.85
N GLU A 184 -25.64 31.72 -13.01
CA GLU A 184 -27.09 31.86 -13.16
C GLU A 184 -27.88 30.88 -12.24
N PRO A 185 -29.03 31.31 -11.69
CA PRO A 185 -29.90 30.44 -10.89
C PRO A 185 -30.36 29.20 -11.67
N ASN A 186 -30.36 28.02 -11.02
CA ASN A 186 -30.71 26.70 -11.59
C ASN A 186 -29.70 26.06 -12.56
N THR A 187 -28.45 26.55 -12.59
CA THR A 187 -27.35 25.92 -13.37
C THR A 187 -27.10 24.48 -12.93
N TYR A 188 -27.11 24.23 -11.61
CA TYR A 188 -26.90 22.92 -11.02
C TYR A 188 -28.24 22.33 -10.58
N ASN A 189 -28.77 21.40 -11.37
CA ASN A 189 -30.02 20.69 -11.11
C ASN A 189 -29.86 19.16 -11.30
N GLU A 190 -30.88 18.37 -10.94
CA GLU A 190 -30.85 16.90 -11.10
C GLU A 190 -30.59 16.44 -12.54
N ASP A 191 -31.06 17.19 -13.55
CA ASP A 191 -30.87 16.85 -14.97
C ASP A 191 -29.42 17.05 -15.44
N SER A 192 -28.72 18.01 -14.84
CA SER A 192 -27.32 18.29 -15.10
C SER A 192 -26.36 17.33 -14.37
N LEU A 193 -26.81 16.69 -13.28
CA LEU A 193 -25.99 15.77 -12.49
C LEU A 193 -25.67 14.50 -13.29
N ARG A 194 -24.37 14.26 -13.52
CA ARG A 194 -23.86 13.06 -14.21
C ARG A 194 -23.60 11.93 -13.24
N PHE A 195 -22.79 12.17 -12.24
CA PHE A 195 -22.42 11.20 -11.22
C PHE A 195 -21.88 11.91 -9.97
N ARG A 196 -21.86 11.19 -8.85
CA ARG A 196 -21.41 11.64 -7.54
C ARG A 196 -20.26 10.78 -7.05
N TRP A 197 -19.25 11.42 -6.47
CA TRP A 197 -18.18 10.78 -5.74
C TRP A 197 -18.24 11.17 -4.26
N ILE A 198 -18.34 10.16 -3.38
CA ILE A 198 -18.36 10.32 -1.93
C ILE A 198 -17.05 9.74 -1.41
N HIS A 199 -16.30 10.51 -0.63
CA HIS A 199 -15.06 10.09 -0.02
C HIS A 199 -15.16 10.13 1.51
N LEU A 200 -14.89 9.00 2.15
CA LEU A 200 -14.84 8.86 3.59
C LEU A 200 -13.37 8.98 4.07
N PRO A 201 -13.11 9.69 5.17
CA PRO A 201 -11.76 10.04 5.62
C PRO A 201 -10.98 8.88 6.26
N ALA A 202 -11.61 7.72 6.39
CA ALA A 202 -10.95 6.56 6.96
C ALA A 202 -11.54 5.24 6.45
N ASN A 203 -10.66 4.27 6.25
CA ASN A 203 -10.94 2.90 5.91
C ASN A 203 -11.61 2.21 7.10
N CYS A 204 -12.94 2.37 7.14
CA CYS A 204 -13.83 1.80 8.13
C CYS A 204 -14.93 1.05 7.39
N MET A 205 -14.98 -0.27 7.57
CA MET A 205 -15.93 -1.05 6.80
C MET A 205 -17.38 -0.80 7.21
N GLU A 206 -17.61 -0.50 8.47
CA GLU A 206 -18.94 -0.11 8.94
C GLU A 206 -19.42 1.13 8.18
N TRP A 207 -18.57 2.16 8.07
CA TRP A 207 -18.92 3.38 7.34
C TRP A 207 -19.14 3.13 5.84
N MET A 208 -18.32 2.30 5.20
CA MET A 208 -18.54 1.93 3.79
C MET A 208 -19.89 1.22 3.57
N ASN A 209 -20.26 0.31 4.48
CA ASN A 209 -21.54 -0.39 4.43
C ASN A 209 -22.73 0.55 4.73
N ASP A 210 -22.61 1.39 5.75
CA ASP A 210 -23.63 2.34 6.17
C ASP A 210 -23.88 3.38 5.07
N MET A 211 -22.82 3.91 4.46
CA MET A 211 -22.93 4.84 3.33
C MET A 211 -23.57 4.18 2.10
N THR A 212 -23.28 2.90 1.86
CA THR A 212 -23.99 2.12 0.84
C THR A 212 -25.48 2.06 1.17
N ILE A 213 -25.87 1.76 2.42
CA ILE A 213 -27.27 1.70 2.83
C ILE A 213 -27.98 3.05 2.63
N VAL A 214 -27.37 4.14 3.08
CA VAL A 214 -27.90 5.51 2.91
C VAL A 214 -28.11 5.81 1.42
N THR A 215 -27.12 5.52 0.58
CA THR A 215 -27.21 5.71 -0.88
C THR A 215 -28.36 4.91 -1.50
N TYR A 216 -28.57 3.65 -1.07
CA TYR A 216 -29.66 2.81 -1.56
C TYR A 216 -31.04 3.29 -1.10
N LEU A 217 -31.14 3.83 0.12
CA LEU A 217 -32.36 4.41 0.67
C LEU A 217 -32.79 5.64 -0.15
N GLU A 218 -31.86 6.56 -0.39
CA GLU A 218 -32.13 7.78 -1.16
C GLU A 218 -32.55 7.48 -2.59
N LYS A 219 -31.86 6.54 -3.25
CA LYS A 219 -32.18 6.12 -4.63
C LYS A 219 -33.39 5.20 -4.73
N GLN A 220 -34.04 4.85 -3.62
CA GLN A 220 -35.19 3.93 -3.56
C GLN A 220 -34.94 2.58 -4.28
N LYS A 221 -33.69 2.10 -4.26
CA LYS A 221 -33.27 0.86 -4.93
C LYS A 221 -33.94 -0.36 -4.31
N LYS A 222 -34.22 -1.41 -5.10
CA LYS A 222 -34.99 -2.57 -4.60
C LYS A 222 -34.14 -3.50 -3.72
N ARG A 223 -34.82 -4.24 -2.85
CA ARG A 223 -34.22 -5.25 -1.96
C ARG A 223 -33.32 -6.27 -2.69
N ASN A 224 -33.77 -6.79 -3.82
CA ASN A 224 -33.04 -7.85 -4.53
C ASN A 224 -31.70 -7.31 -5.08
N GLU A 225 -31.69 -6.05 -5.50
CA GLU A 225 -30.50 -5.35 -6.03
C GLU A 225 -29.45 -5.18 -4.93
N TYR A 226 -29.83 -4.71 -3.74
CA TYR A 226 -28.93 -4.63 -2.59
C TYR A 226 -28.39 -6.00 -2.18
N GLY A 227 -29.23 -7.04 -2.18
CA GLY A 227 -28.83 -8.39 -1.86
C GLY A 227 -27.80 -8.98 -2.83
N ASP A 228 -27.88 -8.63 -4.11
CA ASP A 228 -26.90 -9.06 -5.12
C ASP A 228 -25.61 -8.25 -5.06
N PHE A 229 -25.69 -6.95 -4.78
CA PHE A 229 -24.52 -6.11 -4.50
C PHE A 229 -23.76 -6.56 -3.25
N LEU A 230 -24.45 -6.90 -2.17
CA LEU A 230 -23.83 -7.41 -0.94
C LEU A 230 -23.09 -8.74 -1.19
N LYS A 231 -23.67 -9.63 -2.02
CA LYS A 231 -22.99 -10.88 -2.40
C LYS A 231 -21.74 -10.60 -3.23
N PHE A 232 -21.75 -9.55 -4.04
CA PHE A 232 -20.59 -9.11 -4.80
C PHE A 232 -19.49 -8.56 -3.88
N LEU A 233 -19.81 -7.67 -2.94
CA LEU A 233 -18.83 -7.14 -1.97
C LEU A 233 -18.23 -8.24 -1.08
N GLN A 234 -19.01 -9.24 -0.69
CA GLN A 234 -18.51 -10.41 0.04
C GLN A 234 -17.46 -11.21 -0.74
N GLN A 235 -17.46 -11.16 -2.08
CA GLN A 235 -16.47 -11.83 -2.92
C GLN A 235 -15.20 -10.99 -3.12
N SER A 236 -15.31 -9.66 -2.96
CA SER A 236 -14.16 -8.76 -2.99
C SER A 236 -13.43 -8.72 -1.64
N TRP A 237 -14.13 -9.06 -0.54
CA TRP A 237 -13.55 -9.06 0.80
C TRP A 237 -12.41 -10.03 1.04
N HIS A 238 -11.27 -9.50 1.46
CA HIS A 238 -10.20 -10.30 2.02
C HIS A 238 -9.32 -9.48 2.98
N GLU A 239 -9.81 -9.26 4.19
CA GLU A 239 -9.05 -8.59 5.23
C GLU A 239 -8.06 -9.56 5.89
N LEU A 240 -6.80 -9.14 5.96
CA LEU A 240 -5.70 -9.87 6.58
C LEU A 240 -5.34 -9.18 7.90
N PRO A 241 -5.14 -9.93 9.00
CA PRO A 241 -4.55 -9.40 10.20
C PRO A 241 -3.09 -9.06 9.94
N GLU A 242 -2.65 -7.96 10.52
CA GLU A 242 -1.25 -7.61 10.62
C GLU A 242 -0.58 -8.45 11.72
N ASN A 243 0.74 -8.64 11.64
CA ASN A 243 1.49 -9.29 12.71
C ASN A 243 1.53 -8.36 13.93
N GLY A 244 0.48 -8.38 14.75
CA GLY A 244 0.28 -7.49 15.90
C GLY A 244 -1.17 -7.50 16.39
N VAL A 245 -1.42 -6.87 17.55
CA VAL A 245 -2.68 -7.07 18.31
C VAL A 245 -3.90 -6.38 17.66
N ARG A 246 -3.74 -5.32 16.83
CA ARG A 246 -4.89 -4.54 16.30
C ARG A 246 -4.74 -3.93 14.90
N GLY A 247 -3.77 -4.39 14.11
CA GLY A 247 -3.58 -3.93 12.72
C GLY A 247 -4.30 -4.83 11.72
N LYS A 248 -4.96 -4.23 10.72
CA LYS A 248 -5.61 -4.96 9.64
C LYS A 248 -5.32 -4.30 8.30
N TYR A 249 -5.29 -5.11 7.25
CA TYR A 249 -5.06 -4.63 5.90
C TYR A 249 -5.95 -5.39 4.91
N MET A 250 -6.55 -4.68 3.95
CA MET A 250 -7.32 -5.35 2.91
C MET A 250 -6.39 -5.92 1.83
N SER A 251 -6.61 -7.16 1.39
CA SER A 251 -5.82 -7.72 0.31
C SER A 251 -6.06 -6.92 -0.99
N PRO A 252 -4.99 -6.49 -1.69
CA PRO A 252 -5.11 -5.73 -2.94
C PRO A 252 -5.88 -6.52 -3.99
N LYS A 253 -6.96 -5.93 -4.49
CA LYS A 253 -7.85 -6.58 -5.46
C LYS A 253 -8.77 -5.57 -6.12
N CYS A 254 -9.04 -5.75 -7.40
CA CYS A 254 -10.15 -5.15 -8.11
C CYS A 254 -11.10 -6.25 -8.61
N LEU A 255 -12.39 -6.11 -8.32
CA LEU A 255 -13.44 -6.95 -8.84
C LEU A 255 -14.45 -6.06 -9.56
N LYS A 256 -14.71 -6.33 -10.84
CA LYS A 256 -15.70 -5.63 -11.67
C LYS A 256 -16.77 -6.61 -12.14
N LYS A 257 -18.04 -6.21 -12.12
CA LYS A 257 -19.15 -7.05 -12.54
C LYS A 257 -20.33 -6.21 -13.02
N SER A 258 -21.08 -6.70 -14.00
CA SER A 258 -22.39 -6.15 -14.34
C SER A 258 -23.50 -6.86 -13.56
N LEU A 259 -24.36 -6.09 -12.88
CA LEU A 259 -25.55 -6.60 -12.20
C LEU A 259 -26.80 -6.26 -13.01
N LEU A 260 -27.69 -7.23 -13.16
CA LEU A 260 -28.96 -7.07 -13.85
C LEU A 260 -30.01 -6.42 -12.94
N ILE A 261 -30.70 -5.41 -13.45
CA ILE A 261 -31.77 -4.72 -12.75
C ILE A 261 -33.06 -4.79 -13.57
N GLY A 262 -34.14 -5.29 -12.95
CA GLY A 262 -35.49 -5.39 -13.52
C GLY A 262 -36.02 -6.84 -13.69
N GLU A 263 -37.33 -7.03 -13.50
CA GLU A 263 -38.02 -8.33 -13.64
C GLU A 263 -38.83 -8.48 -14.95
N SER A 264 -38.84 -7.47 -15.83
CA SER A 264 -39.67 -7.50 -17.06
C SER A 264 -38.83 -7.68 -18.32
N GLU A 265 -39.27 -8.58 -19.21
CA GLU A 265 -38.68 -8.91 -20.52
C GLU A 265 -38.53 -7.70 -21.49
N ARG A 266 -38.95 -6.49 -21.09
CA ARG A 266 -38.93 -5.29 -21.94
C ARG A 266 -37.93 -4.21 -21.55
N SER A 267 -37.23 -4.29 -20.41
CA SER A 267 -36.18 -3.32 -20.05
C SER A 267 -35.25 -3.81 -18.93
N THR A 268 -34.36 -4.76 -19.22
CA THR A 268 -33.26 -5.13 -18.31
C THR A 268 -32.13 -4.10 -18.45
N LYS A 269 -31.91 -3.26 -17.43
CA LYS A 269 -30.75 -2.36 -17.39
C LYS A 269 -29.61 -3.06 -16.66
N LEU A 270 -28.41 -3.00 -17.22
CA LEU A 270 -27.17 -3.49 -16.59
C LEU A 270 -26.49 -2.32 -15.88
N GLU A 271 -26.17 -2.49 -14.60
CA GLU A 271 -25.34 -1.56 -13.85
C GLU A 271 -23.98 -2.18 -13.59
N SER A 272 -22.91 -1.43 -13.89
CA SER A 272 -21.54 -1.85 -13.61
C SER A 272 -21.23 -1.56 -12.15
N VAL A 273 -20.87 -2.58 -11.39
CA VAL A 273 -20.40 -2.47 -10.01
C VAL A 273 -18.92 -2.85 -9.92
N LEU A 274 -18.23 -2.20 -8.99
CA LEU A 274 -16.80 -2.37 -8.80
C LEU A 274 -16.45 -2.32 -7.32
N ALA A 275 -15.48 -3.13 -6.91
CA ALA A 275 -14.86 -3.05 -5.60
C ALA A 275 -13.36 -3.17 -5.77
N LEU A 276 -12.64 -2.12 -5.38
CA LEU A 276 -11.20 -1.96 -5.53
C LEU A 276 -10.57 -1.64 -4.18
N TYR A 277 -9.47 -2.33 -3.91
CA TYR A 277 -8.61 -2.13 -2.75
C TYR A 277 -7.18 -2.09 -3.25
N MET A 278 -6.47 -0.99 -3.04
CA MET A 278 -5.15 -0.77 -3.63
C MET A 278 -4.22 -0.03 -2.66
N PRO A 279 -2.99 -0.49 -2.42
CA PRO A 279 -2.01 0.30 -1.69
C PRO A 279 -1.58 1.50 -2.51
N TYR A 280 -1.27 2.60 -1.85
CA TYR A 280 -0.63 3.75 -2.47
C TYR A 280 0.40 4.38 -1.54
N ILE A 281 1.33 5.12 -2.12
CA ILE A 281 2.36 5.84 -1.38
C ILE A 281 1.96 7.31 -1.29
N THR A 282 2.17 7.90 -0.11
CA THR A 282 1.94 9.31 0.18
C THR A 282 3.02 9.86 1.10
N PHE A 283 3.20 11.17 1.11
CA PHE A 283 3.94 11.84 2.17
C PHE A 283 3.12 11.87 3.45
N GLY A 284 3.81 11.83 4.58
CA GLY A 284 3.28 12.20 5.89
C GLY A 284 4.40 12.43 6.87
N TYR A 285 4.09 12.74 8.12
CA TYR A 285 5.12 13.06 9.10
C TYR A 285 5.09 12.16 10.33
N ILE A 286 6.22 12.07 11.03
CA ILE A 286 6.30 11.43 12.35
C ILE A 286 6.12 12.52 13.40
N ASN A 287 5.00 12.46 14.13
CA ASN A 287 4.74 13.40 15.20
C ASN A 287 5.71 13.13 16.37
N THR A 288 6.51 14.12 16.74
CA THR A 288 7.49 14.01 17.84
C THR A 288 6.91 14.38 19.20
N ASN A 289 5.68 14.92 19.23
CA ASN A 289 5.00 15.36 20.43
C ASN A 289 4.03 14.28 20.94
N ASP A 290 4.41 13.56 21.99
CA ASP A 290 3.67 12.41 22.54
C ASP A 290 2.30 12.76 23.18
N GLN A 291 1.95 14.04 23.37
CA GLN A 291 0.73 14.42 24.10
C GLN A 291 -0.54 14.39 23.23
N ASP A 292 -0.53 14.94 22.03
CA ASP A 292 -1.72 15.00 21.14
C ASP A 292 -2.11 13.62 20.59
N THR A 293 -1.11 12.74 20.40
CA THR A 293 -1.33 11.36 19.94
C THR A 293 -2.14 10.53 20.92
N ASN A 294 -2.05 10.81 22.23
CA ASN A 294 -2.71 10.01 23.27
C ASN A 294 -4.23 10.22 23.31
N ASP A 295 -4.72 11.46 23.18
CA ASP A 295 -6.16 11.77 23.29
C ASP A 295 -6.96 11.22 22.09
N ARG A 296 -6.38 11.26 20.88
CA ARG A 296 -6.99 10.68 19.67
C ARG A 296 -6.95 9.16 19.70
N ASP A 297 -5.81 8.56 20.10
CA ASP A 297 -5.72 7.11 20.26
C ASP A 297 -6.67 6.58 21.33
N ASP A 298 -6.88 7.31 22.43
CA ASP A 298 -7.86 6.96 23.46
C ASP A 298 -9.29 7.01 22.92
N SER A 299 -9.62 8.00 22.10
CA SER A 299 -10.94 8.10 21.46
C SER A 299 -11.19 6.99 20.44
N LEU A 300 -10.18 6.64 19.64
CA LEU A 300 -10.21 5.50 18.73
C LEU A 300 -10.33 4.17 19.48
N ASN A 301 -9.57 3.99 20.57
CA ASN A 301 -9.62 2.79 21.40
C ASN A 301 -11.00 2.59 22.02
N ARG A 302 -11.61 3.65 22.58
CA ARG A 302 -13.00 3.61 23.08
C ARG A 302 -13.99 3.24 21.97
N TYR A 303 -13.81 3.79 20.77
CA TYR A 303 -14.64 3.44 19.63
C TYR A 303 -14.49 1.96 19.24
N TYR A 304 -13.26 1.42 19.22
CA TYR A 304 -13.00 0.01 18.91
C TYR A 304 -13.63 -0.93 19.94
N GLU A 305 -13.49 -0.62 21.23
CA GLU A 305 -14.07 -1.40 22.32
C GLU A 305 -15.60 -1.45 22.25
N THR A 306 -16.23 -0.34 21.86
CA THR A 306 -17.69 -0.22 21.83
C THR A 306 -18.30 -0.77 20.54
N SER A 307 -17.71 -0.46 19.38
CA SER A 307 -18.26 -0.82 18.06
C SER A 307 -17.83 -2.20 17.57
N ASN A 308 -16.71 -2.73 18.10
CA ASN A 308 -15.99 -3.89 17.57
C ASN A 308 -15.65 -3.74 16.07
N THR A 309 -15.51 -2.48 15.62
CA THR A 309 -15.14 -2.09 14.26
C THR A 309 -13.72 -1.56 14.27
N ILE A 310 -12.97 -1.84 13.19
CA ILE A 310 -11.56 -1.45 13.08
C ILE A 310 -11.44 -0.42 11.98
N ILE A 311 -10.78 0.69 12.32
CA ILE A 311 -10.34 1.71 11.38
C ILE A 311 -8.90 1.36 11.01
N HIS A 312 -8.61 1.22 9.72
CA HIS A 312 -7.26 0.88 9.27
C HIS A 312 -6.35 2.10 9.48
N LYS A 313 -5.18 1.88 10.08
CA LYS A 313 -4.17 2.91 10.37
C LYS A 313 -3.08 2.95 9.31
N SER A 314 -2.52 4.14 9.10
CA SER A 314 -1.42 4.38 8.17
C SER A 314 -0.16 3.62 8.59
N ARG A 315 0.65 3.20 7.61
CA ARG A 315 1.92 2.49 7.85
C ARG A 315 3.07 3.26 7.21
N THR A 316 4.22 3.21 7.87
CA THR A 316 5.47 3.68 7.26
C THR A 316 5.92 2.73 6.16
N LEU A 317 6.87 3.17 5.32
CA LEU A 317 7.43 2.34 4.25
C LEU A 317 8.03 1.02 4.80
N ASP A 318 8.86 1.09 5.84
CA ASP A 318 9.41 -0.09 6.51
C ASP A 318 8.33 -0.93 7.21
N GLY A 319 7.36 -0.29 7.86
CA GLY A 319 6.23 -0.97 8.50
C GLY A 319 5.42 -1.82 7.53
N TYR A 320 5.25 -1.37 6.28
CA TYR A 320 4.61 -2.14 5.23
C TYR A 320 5.38 -3.41 4.85
N PHE A 321 6.71 -3.33 4.77
CA PHE A 321 7.55 -4.42 4.28
C PHE A 321 7.94 -5.43 5.37
N HIS A 322 8.33 -4.94 6.55
CA HIS A 322 8.81 -5.77 7.66
C HIS A 322 7.71 -6.15 8.67
N GLY A 323 6.57 -5.45 8.66
CA GLY A 323 5.45 -5.64 9.57
C GLY A 323 5.68 -5.01 10.96
N ALA A 324 4.60 -4.89 11.75
CA ALA A 324 4.56 -4.17 13.03
C ALA A 324 5.42 -4.76 14.18
N ALA A 325 6.13 -5.87 13.97
CA ALA A 325 6.94 -6.55 14.98
C ALA A 325 8.41 -6.09 15.02
N ALA A 326 8.86 -5.28 14.06
CA ALA A 326 10.21 -4.72 14.05
C ALA A 326 10.24 -3.35 14.74
N GLU A 327 11.31 -3.03 15.46
CA GLU A 327 11.61 -1.64 15.85
C GLU A 327 11.88 -0.83 14.56
N THR A 328 10.82 -0.34 13.90
CA THR A 328 10.96 0.41 12.64
C THR A 328 11.28 1.87 12.86
N ARG A 329 11.05 2.43 14.05
CA ARG A 329 11.16 3.89 14.30
C ARG A 329 12.52 4.48 13.91
N SER A 330 13.61 3.77 14.17
CA SER A 330 14.95 4.22 13.77
C SER A 330 15.14 4.22 12.25
N ARG A 331 14.57 3.23 11.54
CA ARG A 331 14.57 3.15 10.07
C ARG A 331 13.65 4.19 9.45
N ASP A 332 12.48 4.39 10.04
CA ASP A 332 11.49 5.38 9.60
C ASP A 332 12.05 6.80 9.65
N LEU A 333 12.85 7.13 10.68
CA LEU A 333 13.52 8.43 10.82
C LEU A 333 14.77 8.58 9.93
N ASP A 334 15.26 7.49 9.34
CA ASP A 334 16.44 7.48 8.45
C ASP A 334 16.06 7.29 6.98
N GLN A 335 14.76 7.42 6.64
CA GLN A 335 14.31 7.30 5.25
C GLN A 335 15.05 8.27 4.32
N VAL A 336 15.23 7.86 3.05
CA VAL A 336 15.90 8.67 2.02
C VAL A 336 15.25 10.05 1.88
N VAL A 337 13.92 10.13 1.89
CA VAL A 337 13.18 11.39 1.81
C VAL A 337 13.53 12.31 2.99
N THR A 338 13.51 11.77 4.21
CA THR A 338 13.86 12.52 5.43
C THR A 338 15.27 13.09 5.32
N ARG A 339 16.25 12.26 4.96
CA ARG A 339 17.65 12.67 4.80
C ARG A 339 17.82 13.72 3.71
N TRP A 340 17.14 13.54 2.58
CA TRP A 340 17.21 14.47 1.46
C TRP A 340 16.67 15.86 1.85
N ILE A 341 15.52 15.92 2.53
CA ILE A 341 14.92 17.19 2.99
C ILE A 341 15.85 17.90 3.97
N GLN A 342 16.40 17.17 4.95
CA GLN A 342 17.32 17.73 5.95
C GLN A 342 18.61 18.29 5.34
N ARG A 343 19.08 17.72 4.22
CA ARG A 343 20.28 18.17 3.48
C ARG A 343 19.98 19.35 2.54
N ASN A 344 18.82 19.35 1.88
CA ASN A 344 18.51 20.23 0.76
C ASN A 344 17.55 21.39 1.09
N THR A 345 17.01 21.46 2.30
CA THR A 345 16.05 22.51 2.71
C THR A 345 16.49 23.23 3.98
N ILE A 346 15.79 24.33 4.31
CA ILE A 346 15.97 25.03 5.60
C ILE A 346 15.50 24.14 6.77
N ASN A 347 14.62 23.16 6.51
CA ASN A 347 14.01 22.31 7.52
C ASN A 347 14.93 21.15 7.93
N LYS A 348 15.96 21.46 8.73
CA LYS A 348 16.93 20.48 9.24
C LYS A 348 16.36 19.49 10.26
N GLN A 349 15.13 19.69 10.71
CA GLN A 349 14.43 18.81 11.65
C GLN A 349 13.16 18.22 11.02
N SER A 350 13.11 18.13 9.69
CA SER A 350 12.00 17.45 9.01
C SER A 350 11.86 16.02 9.52
N SER A 351 10.60 15.67 9.79
CA SER A 351 10.13 14.32 10.12
C SER A 351 9.23 13.78 8.99
N ASP A 352 9.38 14.33 7.78
CA ASP A 352 8.61 13.94 6.60
C ASP A 352 9.12 12.60 6.07
N ILE A 353 8.19 11.66 5.91
CA ILE A 353 8.45 10.28 5.52
C ILE A 353 7.50 9.85 4.40
N LEU A 354 7.86 8.77 3.72
CA LEU A 354 6.93 8.02 2.88
C LEU A 354 6.14 7.02 3.71
N ARG A 355 4.83 7.01 3.47
CA ARG A 355 3.85 6.10 4.07
C ARG A 355 3.18 5.27 2.98
N VAL A 356 2.73 4.08 3.36
CA VAL A 356 1.97 3.17 2.51
C VAL A 356 0.55 3.01 3.06
N ASP A 357 -0.37 3.74 2.44
CA ASP A 357 -1.78 3.76 2.77
C ASP A 357 -2.58 2.92 1.76
N GLN A 358 -3.89 2.86 1.93
CA GLN A 358 -4.76 2.03 1.12
C GLN A 358 -5.99 2.80 0.66
N LEU A 359 -6.26 2.75 -0.64
CA LEU A 359 -7.48 3.24 -1.26
C LEU A 359 -8.50 2.11 -1.27
N TRP A 360 -9.68 2.34 -0.70
CA TRP A 360 -10.87 1.52 -0.93
C TRP A 360 -11.80 2.30 -1.85
N LEU A 361 -12.35 1.64 -2.87
CA LEU A 361 -13.24 2.28 -3.84
C LEU A 361 -14.32 1.31 -4.29
N TRP A 362 -15.57 1.68 -4.07
CA TRP A 362 -16.75 0.96 -4.51
C TRP A 362 -17.54 1.77 -5.52
N VAL A 363 -17.82 1.17 -6.66
CA VAL A 363 -18.83 1.68 -7.60
C VAL A 363 -20.11 0.91 -7.32
N ILE A 364 -21.12 1.63 -6.86
CA ILE A 364 -22.41 1.05 -6.48
C ILE A 364 -23.34 0.94 -7.69
N ASP A 365 -23.29 1.92 -8.59
CA ASP A 365 -24.05 1.96 -9.84
C ASP A 365 -23.36 2.85 -10.88
N ASP A 366 -24.03 3.12 -11.99
CA ASP A 366 -23.50 3.93 -13.10
C ASP A 366 -23.29 5.42 -12.76
N LYS A 367 -23.68 5.86 -11.55
CA LYS A 367 -23.65 7.26 -11.12
C LYS A 367 -23.03 7.51 -9.75
N THR A 368 -22.59 6.49 -9.01
CA THR A 368 -22.08 6.72 -7.64
C THR A 368 -20.84 5.91 -7.32
N ILE A 369 -19.82 6.64 -6.84
CA ILE A 369 -18.59 6.11 -6.28
C ILE A 369 -18.56 6.42 -4.79
N ILE A 370 -18.22 5.42 -3.98
CA ILE A 370 -17.82 5.61 -2.58
C ILE A 370 -16.36 5.21 -2.47
N SER A 371 -15.50 6.08 -1.98
CA SER A 371 -14.12 5.74 -1.65
C SER A 371 -13.78 6.05 -0.20
N SER A 372 -12.67 5.48 0.27
CA SER A 372 -12.05 5.85 1.54
C SER A 372 -10.53 5.68 1.49
N GLY A 373 -9.82 6.51 2.25
CA GLY A 373 -8.39 6.41 2.49
C GLY A 373 -8.08 5.83 3.87
N THR A 374 -6.82 5.47 4.11
CA THR A 374 -6.40 4.98 5.44
C THR A 374 -6.43 6.14 6.45
N ASN A 375 -6.85 5.90 7.70
CA ASN A 375 -6.75 6.94 8.72
C ASN A 375 -5.27 7.27 8.97
N ARG A 376 -4.92 8.50 8.64
CA ARG A 376 -3.57 9.01 8.81
C ARG A 376 -3.16 9.03 10.28
N ALA A 377 -1.88 8.73 10.53
CA ALA A 377 -1.31 8.73 11.88
C ALA A 377 -0.77 10.11 12.29
N ASP A 378 -0.72 11.05 11.35
CA ASP A 378 -0.18 12.39 11.50
C ASP A 378 -1.27 13.45 11.49
N ASP A 379 -2.54 13.06 11.66
CA ASP A 379 -3.68 13.97 11.80
C ASP A 379 -3.89 14.99 10.65
N ASP A 380 -3.15 14.84 9.55
CA ASP A 380 -3.26 15.66 8.36
C ASP A 380 -4.49 15.27 7.53
N THR A 381 -4.79 16.05 6.49
CA THR A 381 -5.94 15.77 5.62
C THR A 381 -5.71 14.55 4.73
N ASP A 382 -6.81 13.88 4.34
CA ASP A 382 -6.74 12.69 3.47
C ASP A 382 -6.22 13.10 2.08
N PRO A 383 -5.06 12.56 1.64
CA PRO A 383 -4.42 12.96 0.40
C PRO A 383 -5.24 12.53 -0.82
N ILE A 384 -6.14 11.54 -0.69
CA ILE A 384 -7.01 11.08 -1.78
C ILE A 384 -7.96 12.17 -2.21
N PHE A 385 -8.56 12.84 -1.25
CA PHE A 385 -9.49 13.90 -1.59
C PHE A 385 -8.77 15.15 -2.07
N GLU A 386 -7.77 15.59 -1.30
CA GLU A 386 -7.06 16.84 -1.57
C GLU A 386 -6.34 16.82 -2.93
N GLU A 387 -5.52 15.81 -3.19
CA GLU A 387 -4.70 15.75 -4.41
C GLU A 387 -5.55 15.57 -5.68
N ILE A 388 -6.55 14.69 -5.62
CA ILE A 388 -7.42 14.45 -6.76
C ILE A 388 -8.26 15.69 -7.04
N SER A 389 -8.80 16.35 -6.01
CA SER A 389 -9.60 17.57 -6.17
C SER A 389 -8.75 18.71 -6.71
N ASN A 390 -7.56 18.95 -6.17
CA ASN A 390 -6.62 19.95 -6.68
C ASN A 390 -6.28 19.69 -8.15
N ARG A 391 -6.08 18.42 -8.53
CA ARG A 391 -5.79 18.06 -9.92
C ARG A 391 -6.99 18.26 -10.84
N LEU A 392 -8.21 17.96 -10.39
CA LEU A 392 -9.43 18.22 -11.14
C LEU A 392 -9.66 19.72 -11.36
N LEU A 393 -9.46 20.54 -10.32
CA LEU A 393 -9.54 22.00 -10.39
C LEU A 393 -8.49 22.58 -11.34
N ASN A 394 -7.23 22.11 -11.28
CA ASN A 394 -6.17 22.53 -12.20
C ASN A 394 -6.51 22.24 -13.67
N ILE A 395 -7.17 21.10 -13.95
CA ILE A 395 -7.63 20.77 -15.31
C ILE A 395 -8.75 21.72 -15.77
N GLN A 396 -9.63 22.15 -14.85
CA GLN A 396 -10.67 23.15 -15.15
C GLN A 396 -10.07 24.52 -15.47
N GLU A 397 -9.10 24.98 -14.68
CA GLU A 397 -8.49 26.30 -14.86
C GLU A 397 -7.55 26.39 -16.07
N SER A 398 -6.84 25.30 -16.37
CA SER A 398 -5.87 25.22 -17.47
C SER A 398 -6.03 23.89 -18.21
N PRO A 399 -6.96 23.81 -19.19
CA PRO A 399 -7.18 22.60 -19.96
C PRO A 399 -5.95 22.29 -20.83
N ASN A 400 -5.09 21.42 -20.32
CA ASN A 400 -4.04 20.75 -21.09
C ASN A 400 -4.67 19.64 -21.98
N SER A 401 -3.88 18.69 -22.49
CA SER A 401 -4.41 17.51 -23.20
C SER A 401 -5.30 16.60 -22.34
N ASP A 402 -5.35 16.83 -21.04
CA ASP A 402 -6.10 16.02 -20.08
C ASP A 402 -7.54 16.52 -19.97
N THR A 403 -8.50 15.61 -20.18
CA THR A 403 -9.93 15.90 -20.05
C THR A 403 -10.44 15.49 -18.68
N ILE A 404 -11.30 16.31 -18.07
CA ILE A 404 -11.98 15.96 -16.82
C ILE A 404 -12.74 14.65 -17.00
N PRO A 405 -12.68 13.71 -16.03
CA PRO A 405 -13.40 12.45 -16.12
C PRO A 405 -14.91 12.66 -16.30
N SER A 406 -15.44 12.20 -17.44
CA SER A 406 -16.85 12.39 -17.81
C SER A 406 -17.78 11.23 -17.40
N SER A 407 -17.22 10.16 -16.82
CA SER A 407 -17.96 8.99 -16.36
C SER A 407 -17.33 8.41 -15.09
N VAL A 408 -18.12 7.61 -14.36
CA VAL A 408 -17.64 6.86 -13.19
C VAL A 408 -16.39 6.03 -13.53
N ASP A 409 -16.41 5.30 -14.63
CA ASP A 409 -15.27 4.46 -15.06
C ASP A 409 -14.03 5.31 -15.39
N SER A 410 -14.22 6.48 -16.00
CA SER A 410 -13.14 7.45 -16.24
C SER A 410 -12.56 8.00 -14.93
N LEU A 411 -13.39 8.31 -13.92
CA LEU A 411 -12.92 8.84 -12.65
C LEU A 411 -12.17 7.78 -11.84
N VAL A 412 -12.67 6.54 -11.81
CA VAL A 412 -11.95 5.42 -11.16
C VAL A 412 -10.56 5.26 -11.77
N LYS A 413 -10.46 5.28 -13.10
CA LYS A 413 -9.18 5.20 -13.80
C LYS A 413 -8.29 6.40 -13.52
N PHE A 414 -8.86 7.60 -13.44
CA PHE A 414 -8.12 8.83 -13.12
C PHE A 414 -7.49 8.74 -11.71
N ILE A 415 -8.27 8.34 -10.70
CA ILE A 415 -7.80 8.17 -9.32
C ILE A 415 -6.72 7.09 -9.26
N VAL A 416 -6.97 5.91 -9.85
CA VAL A 416 -6.01 4.80 -9.84
C VAL A 416 -4.72 5.17 -10.56
N ASN A 417 -4.80 5.84 -11.71
CA ASN A 417 -3.63 6.26 -12.47
C ASN A 417 -2.80 7.32 -11.74
N PHE A 418 -3.45 8.22 -11.00
CA PHE A 418 -2.75 9.19 -10.16
C PHE A 418 -1.83 8.49 -9.16
N TYR A 419 -2.38 7.52 -8.41
CA TYR A 419 -1.66 6.77 -7.38
C TYR A 419 -0.71 5.69 -7.88
N ILE A 420 -0.74 5.35 -9.18
CA ILE A 420 0.27 4.48 -9.79
C ILE A 420 1.50 5.30 -10.19
N ASN A 421 1.30 6.49 -10.74
CA ASN A 421 2.38 7.38 -11.19
C ASN A 421 2.97 8.22 -10.05
N ILE A 422 3.17 7.61 -8.87
CA ILE A 422 3.64 8.31 -7.66
C ILE A 422 4.97 9.03 -7.87
N LEU A 423 5.85 8.47 -8.70
CA LEU A 423 7.21 8.99 -8.88
C LEU A 423 7.21 10.41 -9.46
N ASP A 424 6.17 10.75 -10.22
CA ASP A 424 6.00 12.07 -10.84
C ASP A 424 4.89 12.89 -10.18
N ASN A 425 3.80 12.23 -9.77
CA ASN A 425 2.62 12.90 -9.25
C ASN A 425 2.75 13.30 -7.78
N LEU A 426 3.50 12.53 -6.97
CA LEU A 426 3.67 12.85 -5.57
C LEU A 426 4.78 13.90 -5.45
N ILE A 427 4.35 15.15 -5.22
CA ILE A 427 5.18 16.34 -5.21
C ILE A 427 5.26 16.89 -3.78
N LEU A 428 6.47 17.19 -3.35
CA LEU A 428 6.74 17.89 -2.10
C LEU A 428 7.02 19.36 -2.40
N ASP A 429 6.27 20.25 -1.76
CA ASP A 429 6.55 21.69 -1.77
C ASP A 429 7.60 21.99 -0.70
N ILE A 430 8.81 22.38 -1.13
CA ILE A 430 9.93 22.71 -0.23
C ILE A 430 10.26 24.20 -0.24
N ALA A 431 10.59 24.75 0.93
CA ALA A 431 11.11 26.10 1.04
C ALA A 431 12.65 26.11 0.92
N LYS A 432 13.17 26.70 -0.15
CA LYS A 432 14.62 26.95 -0.28
C LYS A 432 15.01 28.28 0.36
N GLY A 433 16.25 28.32 0.86
CA GLY A 433 16.86 29.51 1.45
C GLY A 433 16.82 30.71 0.51
N VAL A 434 16.80 31.91 1.09
CA VAL A 434 16.92 33.16 0.33
C VAL A 434 18.28 33.21 -0.36
N GLU A 435 18.32 33.08 -1.69
CA GLU A 435 19.49 33.49 -2.46
C GLU A 435 19.70 35.00 -2.28
N SER A 436 20.96 35.43 -2.13
CA SER A 436 21.33 36.80 -1.80
C SER A 436 20.70 37.81 -2.76
N GLY A 437 19.60 38.46 -2.33
CA GLY A 437 18.88 39.47 -3.10
C GLY A 437 17.36 39.32 -3.15
N GLN A 438 16.78 38.16 -2.85
CA GLN A 438 15.31 37.98 -2.80
C GLN A 438 14.76 38.14 -1.38
N ARG A 439 13.53 38.65 -1.21
CA ARG A 439 12.92 38.90 0.13
C ARG A 439 12.01 37.76 0.61
N THR A 440 11.74 36.77 -0.23
CA THR A 440 10.82 35.66 0.05
C THR A 440 11.52 34.33 -0.26
N PRO A 441 11.37 33.31 0.59
CA PRO A 441 11.83 31.97 0.27
C PRO A 441 11.13 31.48 -1.01
N THR A 442 11.91 30.92 -1.94
CA THR A 442 11.37 30.32 -3.15
C THR A 442 10.83 28.94 -2.82
N SER A 443 9.55 28.71 -3.09
CA SER A 443 8.96 27.36 -3.03
C SER A 443 9.35 26.59 -4.28
N GLU A 444 9.91 25.39 -4.09
CA GLU A 444 10.24 24.48 -5.17
C GLU A 444 9.44 23.19 -5.04
N ARG A 445 8.98 22.67 -6.17
CA ARG A 445 8.21 21.43 -6.27
C ARG A 445 9.11 20.30 -6.67
N VAL A 446 9.23 19.31 -5.80
CA VAL A 446 10.16 18.18 -5.99
C VAL A 446 9.39 16.88 -5.93
N SER A 447 9.53 16.07 -6.99
CA SER A 447 8.87 14.76 -7.06
C SER A 447 9.67 13.69 -6.31
N VAL A 448 9.01 12.60 -5.93
CA VAL A 448 9.70 11.44 -5.33
C VAL A 448 10.83 10.93 -6.23
N TYR A 449 10.63 10.89 -7.55
CA TYR A 449 11.71 10.52 -8.47
C TYR A 449 12.93 11.41 -8.32
N GLN A 450 12.73 12.72 -8.27
CA GLN A 450 13.80 13.70 -8.16
C GLN A 450 14.58 13.52 -6.84
N ILE A 451 13.87 13.29 -5.73
CA ILE A 451 14.49 13.03 -4.42
C ILE A 451 15.46 11.84 -4.50
N PHE A 452 14.99 10.69 -5.01
CA PHE A 452 15.83 9.49 -5.11
C PHE A 452 16.97 9.66 -6.13
N ALA A 453 16.70 10.32 -7.26
CA ALA A 453 17.72 10.59 -8.28
C ALA A 453 18.83 11.49 -7.72
N ASP A 454 18.48 12.56 -7.02
CA ASP A 454 19.42 13.48 -6.39
C ASP A 454 20.23 12.79 -5.30
N SER A 455 19.60 11.97 -4.45
CA SER A 455 20.33 11.19 -3.44
C SER A 455 21.36 10.23 -4.04
N ILE A 456 21.06 9.61 -5.19
CA ILE A 456 22.03 8.74 -5.89
C ILE A 456 23.17 9.59 -6.48
N GLU A 457 22.84 10.72 -7.11
CA GLU A 457 23.84 11.59 -7.73
C GLU A 457 24.76 12.26 -6.70
N GLU A 458 24.25 12.65 -5.53
CA GLU A 458 25.06 13.14 -4.41
C GLU A 458 26.11 12.11 -3.97
N ASN A 459 25.69 10.85 -3.81
CA ASN A 459 26.57 9.74 -3.45
C ASN A 459 27.61 9.45 -4.54
N ASN A 460 27.19 9.45 -5.81
CA ASN A 460 28.08 9.29 -6.97
C ASN A 460 29.13 10.41 -7.05
N ALA A 461 28.71 11.66 -6.81
CA ALA A 461 29.62 12.80 -6.77
C ALA A 461 30.62 12.72 -5.60
N GLU A 462 30.21 12.21 -4.44
CA GLU A 462 31.14 11.97 -3.32
C GLU A 462 32.10 10.81 -3.62
N GLU A 463 31.63 9.71 -4.21
CA GLU A 463 32.46 8.58 -4.67
C GLU A 463 33.59 9.09 -5.57
N LYS A 464 33.25 9.91 -6.57
CA LYS A 464 34.22 10.44 -7.53
C LYS A 464 35.29 11.29 -6.85
N LYS A 465 34.90 12.12 -5.87
CA LYS A 465 35.83 12.91 -5.05
C LYS A 465 36.76 12.00 -4.24
N LEU A 466 36.23 10.95 -3.62
CA LEU A 466 37.02 9.98 -2.85
C LEU A 466 37.99 9.20 -3.73
N ARG A 467 37.56 8.79 -4.92
CA ARG A 467 38.40 8.10 -5.91
C ARG A 467 39.58 8.97 -6.32
N ASP A 468 39.35 10.25 -6.58
CA ASP A 468 40.42 11.17 -6.96
C ASP A 468 41.33 11.51 -5.78
N GLU A 469 40.80 11.62 -4.55
CA GLU A 469 41.60 11.74 -3.33
C GLU A 469 42.50 10.51 -3.14
N LEU A 470 41.96 9.30 -3.29
CA LEU A 470 42.72 8.06 -3.20
C LEU A 470 43.82 8.02 -4.27
N LYS A 471 43.53 8.40 -5.53
CA LYS A 471 44.55 8.46 -6.58
C LYS A 471 45.70 9.40 -6.22
N LYS A 472 45.43 10.56 -5.63
CA LYS A 472 46.48 11.49 -5.18
C LYS A 472 47.32 10.88 -4.07
N LEU A 473 46.67 10.34 -3.04
CA LEU A 473 47.36 9.67 -1.93
C LEU A 473 48.21 8.47 -2.39
N VAL A 474 47.78 7.75 -3.42
CA VAL A 474 48.52 6.62 -3.97
C VAL A 474 49.65 7.07 -4.90
N GLY A 475 49.38 8.07 -5.76
CA GLY A 475 50.37 8.63 -6.68
C GLY A 475 51.52 9.35 -5.98
N GLU A 476 51.24 10.03 -4.87
CA GLU A 476 52.26 10.72 -4.04
C GLU A 476 53.14 9.75 -3.23
N ASN A 477 52.65 8.54 -2.96
CA ASN A 477 53.36 7.52 -2.17
C ASN A 477 54.06 6.45 -3.03
N ALA A 478 54.08 6.60 -4.37
CA ALA A 478 54.46 5.52 -5.26
C ALA A 478 55.97 5.20 -5.27
N LEU A 479 56.88 6.18 -5.29
CA LEU A 479 58.32 5.93 -5.39
C LEU A 479 59.16 7.07 -4.77
N ASP A 480 60.19 6.73 -3.99
CA ASP A 480 61.33 7.63 -3.75
C ASP A 480 62.33 7.60 -4.93
N GLU A 481 63.33 8.49 -4.92
CA GLU A 481 64.37 8.58 -5.96
C GLU A 481 65.17 7.27 -6.17
N THR A 482 65.02 6.30 -5.26
CA THR A 482 65.70 5.00 -5.29
C THR A 482 64.80 3.84 -5.74
N GLY A 483 63.53 4.10 -6.02
CA GLY A 483 62.55 3.07 -6.41
C GLY A 483 62.02 2.24 -5.25
N THR A 484 62.17 2.73 -4.02
CA THR A 484 61.65 2.10 -2.79
C THR A 484 60.29 2.71 -2.44
N LEU A 485 59.35 1.87 -1.98
CA LEU A 485 58.08 2.33 -1.42
C LEU A 485 58.37 3.19 -0.19
N ARG A 486 57.93 4.46 -0.19
CA ARG A 486 58.01 5.32 1.00
C ARG A 486 57.11 4.75 2.09
N ASP A 487 57.61 4.73 3.33
CA ASP A 487 56.77 4.46 4.50
C ASP A 487 55.60 5.46 4.52
N ILE A 488 54.37 4.96 4.61
CA ILE A 488 53.18 5.81 4.66
C ILE A 488 53.29 6.68 5.91
N THR A 489 53.28 8.00 5.76
CA THR A 489 53.31 8.91 6.91
C THR A 489 52.10 8.67 7.81
N PRO A 490 52.20 8.89 9.13
CA PRO A 490 51.04 8.78 10.03
C PRO A 490 49.82 9.58 9.55
N GLN A 491 50.06 10.76 8.96
CA GLN A 491 49.04 11.60 8.32
C GLN A 491 48.41 10.95 7.08
N GLY A 492 49.20 10.23 6.27
CA GLY A 492 48.70 9.45 5.14
C GLY A 492 47.81 8.29 5.59
N VAL A 493 48.16 7.60 6.69
CA VAL A 493 47.33 6.52 7.27
C VAL A 493 45.99 7.06 7.75
N GLU A 494 45.97 8.22 8.41
CA GLU A 494 44.74 8.86 8.87
C GLU A 494 43.85 9.33 7.71
N ALA A 495 44.44 9.96 6.69
CA ALA A 495 43.73 10.35 5.47
C ALA A 495 43.11 9.14 4.75
N LEU A 496 43.85 8.03 4.65
CA LEU A 496 43.36 6.77 4.08
C LEU A 496 42.22 6.16 4.89
N SER A 497 42.31 6.16 6.23
CA SER A 497 41.23 5.69 7.11
C SER A 497 39.95 6.49 6.87
N ARG A 498 40.06 7.81 6.74
CA ARG A 498 38.94 8.70 6.42
C ARG A 498 38.29 8.37 5.08
N VAL A 499 39.08 8.09 4.03
CA VAL A 499 38.55 7.67 2.72
C VAL A 499 37.75 6.37 2.85
N VAL A 500 38.26 5.39 3.59
CA VAL A 500 37.56 4.11 3.82
C VAL A 500 36.25 4.34 4.58
N SER A 501 36.26 5.10 5.67
CA SER A 501 35.05 5.39 6.44
C SER A 501 34.00 6.11 5.59
N LYS A 502 34.40 7.07 4.75
CA LYS A 502 33.47 7.75 3.84
C LYS A 502 32.92 6.82 2.76
N ALA A 503 33.75 5.95 2.18
CA ALA A 503 33.29 4.96 1.22
C ALA A 503 32.32 3.95 1.85
N GLN A 504 32.52 3.58 3.11
CA GLN A 504 31.57 2.76 3.87
C GLN A 504 30.23 3.48 4.07
N ASN A 505 30.24 4.78 4.37
CA ASN A 505 29.01 5.56 4.49
C ASN A 505 28.24 5.60 3.16
N ILE A 506 28.92 5.86 2.03
CA ILE A 506 28.28 5.83 0.70
C ILE A 506 27.63 4.47 0.41
N ILE A 507 28.31 3.36 0.73
CA ILE A 507 27.74 2.02 0.53
C ILE A 507 26.51 1.80 1.40
N THR A 508 26.53 2.27 2.65
CA THR A 508 25.36 2.18 3.54
C THR A 508 24.20 3.00 2.98
N ASP A 509 24.43 4.28 2.66
CA ASP A 509 23.41 5.18 2.10
C ASP A 509 22.82 4.61 0.79
N ILE A 510 23.64 4.08 -0.12
CA ILE A 510 23.19 3.48 -1.39
C ILE A 510 22.40 2.18 -1.17
N LYS A 511 22.78 1.37 -0.17
CA LYS A 511 22.01 0.16 0.17
C LYS A 511 20.65 0.52 0.72
N ASP A 512 20.56 1.51 1.60
CA ASP A 512 19.28 2.01 2.12
C ASP A 512 18.40 2.53 0.96
N ILE A 513 18.97 3.33 0.04
CA ILE A 513 18.27 3.81 -1.16
C ILE A 513 17.70 2.64 -1.97
N ARG A 514 18.49 1.58 -2.20
CA ARG A 514 18.03 0.40 -2.95
C ARG A 514 16.95 -0.37 -2.19
N ASP A 515 17.08 -0.52 -0.89
CA ASP A 515 16.09 -1.20 -0.06
C ASP A 515 14.74 -0.47 -0.11
N GLU A 516 14.73 0.85 0.08
CA GLU A 516 13.52 1.67 -0.04
C GLU A 516 12.92 1.64 -1.46
N LEU A 517 13.74 1.76 -2.51
CA LEU A 517 13.28 1.62 -3.90
C LEU A 517 12.67 0.24 -4.17
N ASN A 518 13.21 -0.83 -3.57
CA ASN A 518 12.63 -2.17 -3.69
C ASN A 518 11.29 -2.29 -2.95
N ILE A 519 11.11 -1.61 -1.81
CA ILE A 519 9.80 -1.53 -1.13
C ILE A 519 8.80 -0.80 -2.03
N ILE A 520 9.19 0.35 -2.60
CA ILE A 520 8.36 1.09 -3.56
C ILE A 520 8.02 0.21 -4.77
N ALA A 521 8.99 -0.53 -5.32
CA ALA A 521 8.77 -1.47 -6.42
C ALA A 521 7.73 -2.55 -6.07
N SER A 522 7.74 -3.07 -4.84
CA SER A 522 6.77 -4.05 -4.36
C SER A 522 5.34 -3.47 -4.31
N VAL A 523 5.19 -2.21 -3.88
CA VAL A 523 3.90 -1.50 -3.90
C VAL A 523 3.43 -1.30 -5.34
N VAL A 524 4.28 -0.77 -6.23
CA VAL A 524 3.93 -0.53 -7.64
C VAL A 524 3.57 -1.83 -8.37
N GLN A 525 4.30 -2.93 -8.10
CA GLN A 525 3.97 -4.24 -8.66
C GLN A 525 2.60 -4.73 -8.20
N THR A 526 2.24 -4.45 -6.95
CA THR A 526 0.91 -4.75 -6.40
C THR A 526 -0.18 -3.89 -7.05
N GLN A 527 0.07 -2.60 -7.22
CA GLN A 527 -0.84 -1.68 -7.92
C GLN A 527 -1.07 -2.10 -9.37
N LYS A 528 -0.03 -2.54 -10.08
CA LYS A 528 -0.12 -3.07 -11.44
C LYS A 528 -1.10 -4.24 -11.54
N VAL A 529 -1.07 -5.17 -10.58
CA VAL A 529 -2.04 -6.30 -10.53
C VAL A 529 -3.47 -5.79 -10.39
N VAL A 530 -3.69 -4.75 -9.58
CA VAL A 530 -5.02 -4.13 -9.41
C VAL A 530 -5.45 -3.41 -10.69
N LEU A 531 -4.54 -2.68 -11.34
CA LEU A 531 -4.78 -2.01 -12.62
C LEU A 531 -5.14 -3.02 -13.72
N ASP A 532 -4.40 -4.11 -13.83
CA ASP A 532 -4.69 -5.18 -14.79
C ASP A 532 -6.11 -5.74 -14.55
N GLN A 533 -6.49 -5.95 -13.29
CA GLN A 533 -7.84 -6.39 -12.92
C GLN A 533 -8.93 -5.34 -13.23
N LEU A 534 -8.63 -4.05 -13.13
CA LEU A 534 -9.52 -2.95 -13.50
C LEU A 534 -9.73 -2.85 -15.03
N CYS A 535 -8.65 -3.07 -15.79
CA CYS A 535 -8.63 -2.98 -17.25
C CYS A 535 -9.17 -4.25 -17.93
N ASN A 536 -9.25 -5.37 -17.22
CA ASN A 536 -9.76 -6.62 -17.77
C ASN A 536 -11.23 -6.47 -18.22
N PRO A 537 -11.54 -6.85 -19.48
CA PRO A 537 -12.91 -6.84 -19.95
C PRO A 537 -13.74 -7.85 -19.15
N THR A 538 -14.97 -7.48 -18.81
CA THR A 538 -15.91 -8.40 -18.16
C THR A 538 -16.31 -9.52 -19.12
N GLU A 539 -16.82 -10.64 -18.60
CA GLU A 539 -17.30 -11.76 -19.45
C GLU A 539 -18.35 -11.32 -20.49
N GLU A 540 -19.10 -10.25 -20.20
CA GLU A 540 -20.07 -9.65 -21.12
C GLU A 540 -19.42 -8.69 -22.11
N ASP A 541 -18.39 -7.93 -21.72
CA ASP A 541 -17.59 -7.11 -22.65
C ASP A 541 -16.97 -8.00 -23.73
N VAL A 542 -16.43 -9.16 -23.35
CA VAL A 542 -15.91 -10.15 -24.29
C VAL A 542 -17.01 -10.63 -25.24
N HIS A 543 -18.22 -10.93 -24.75
CA HIS A 543 -19.35 -11.34 -25.60
C HIS A 543 -19.84 -10.22 -26.54
N LEU A 544 -19.80 -8.95 -26.11
CA LEU A 544 -20.14 -7.79 -26.95
C LEU A 544 -19.06 -7.51 -28.01
N ILE A 545 -17.79 -7.76 -27.69
CA ILE A 545 -16.66 -7.71 -28.62
C ILE A 545 -16.78 -8.82 -29.67
N GLU A 546 -17.09 -10.05 -29.24
CA GLU A 546 -17.27 -11.22 -30.13
C GLU A 546 -18.47 -11.08 -31.08
N THR A 547 -19.52 -10.37 -30.65
CA THR A 547 -20.71 -10.07 -31.47
C THR A 547 -20.54 -8.81 -32.34
N GLY A 548 -19.37 -8.17 -32.32
CA GLY A 548 -19.04 -7.03 -33.18
C GLY A 548 -19.76 -5.72 -32.84
N GLN A 549 -20.36 -5.60 -31.65
CA GLN A 549 -21.23 -4.47 -31.29
C GLN A 549 -20.54 -3.31 -30.56
N ASN A 550 -19.24 -3.38 -30.18
CA ASN A 550 -18.48 -2.15 -29.86
C ASN A 550 -16.95 -2.36 -29.71
N PRO A 551 -16.09 -1.76 -30.58
CA PRO A 551 -14.64 -1.77 -30.39
C PRO A 551 -14.04 -0.42 -29.94
N ARG A 552 -14.83 0.60 -29.56
CA ARG A 552 -14.29 1.97 -29.36
C ARG A 552 -13.85 2.32 -27.94
N GLN A 553 -14.32 1.63 -26.91
CA GLN A 553 -13.98 1.97 -25.50
C GLN A 553 -12.69 1.32 -24.99
N MET A 554 -12.15 0.32 -25.70
CA MET A 554 -10.88 -0.34 -25.33
C MET A 554 -9.62 0.50 -25.60
N SER A 555 -9.74 1.60 -26.36
CA SER A 555 -8.57 2.35 -26.87
C SER A 555 -8.10 3.49 -25.95
N LEU A 556 -8.97 4.04 -25.10
CA LEU A 556 -8.61 5.12 -24.15
C LEU A 556 -7.88 4.60 -22.90
N LEU A 557 -7.84 3.28 -22.70
CA LEU A 557 -7.28 2.59 -21.54
C LEU A 557 -5.75 2.45 -21.55
N ARG A 558 -5.08 2.73 -22.68
CA ARG A 558 -3.62 2.62 -22.81
C ARG A 558 -2.87 3.94 -22.59
N SER A 559 -3.52 4.97 -22.03
CA SER A 559 -2.90 6.30 -21.89
C SER A 559 -1.81 6.37 -20.82
N THR A 560 -1.59 5.30 -20.05
CA THR A 560 -0.40 5.18 -19.19
C THR A 560 0.19 3.80 -19.39
N ASP A 561 1.42 3.76 -19.88
CA ASP A 561 2.19 2.53 -20.02
C ASP A 561 2.33 1.88 -18.63
N PRO A 562 1.72 0.69 -18.38
CA PRO A 562 1.79 0.03 -17.07
C PRO A 562 3.21 -0.31 -16.65
N ASP A 563 4.16 -0.33 -17.59
CA ASP A 563 5.57 -0.58 -17.33
C ASP A 563 6.37 0.71 -17.12
N TYR A 564 5.77 1.90 -17.27
CA TYR A 564 6.45 3.19 -17.13
C TYR A 564 7.10 3.37 -15.75
N VAL A 565 6.31 3.33 -14.69
CA VAL A 565 6.80 3.51 -13.31
C VAL A 565 7.74 2.37 -12.90
N PRO A 566 7.42 1.07 -13.14
CA PRO A 566 8.37 -0.01 -12.92
C PRO A 566 9.73 0.18 -13.62
N ASN A 567 9.74 0.67 -14.87
CA ASN A 567 10.98 0.88 -15.61
C ASN A 567 11.80 2.03 -15.03
N ARG A 568 11.16 3.12 -14.58
CA ARG A 568 11.86 4.21 -13.89
C ARG A 568 12.49 3.78 -12.57
N ILE A 569 11.80 2.95 -11.80
CA ILE A 569 12.37 2.37 -10.57
C ILE A 569 13.58 1.48 -10.91
N LYS A 570 13.49 0.66 -11.97
CA LYS A 570 14.64 -0.14 -12.45
C LYS A 570 15.83 0.72 -12.87
N ASP A 571 15.58 1.86 -13.51
CA ASP A 571 16.65 2.78 -13.89
C ASP A 571 17.35 3.36 -12.64
N LEU A 572 16.58 3.80 -11.63
CA LEU A 572 17.15 4.27 -10.34
C LEU A 572 17.94 3.16 -9.63
N LEU A 573 17.40 1.94 -9.57
CA LEU A 573 18.10 0.79 -9.00
C LEU A 573 19.40 0.49 -9.74
N ARG A 574 19.40 0.56 -11.09
CA ARG A 574 20.61 0.38 -11.90
C ARG A 574 21.67 1.43 -11.58
N TYR A 575 21.29 2.70 -11.47
CA TYR A 575 22.24 3.77 -11.12
C TYR A 575 22.81 3.60 -9.72
N ALA A 576 21.97 3.22 -8.74
CA ALA A 576 22.42 2.93 -7.39
C ALA A 576 23.39 1.72 -7.34
N GLU A 577 23.13 0.66 -8.11
CA GLU A 577 24.01 -0.51 -8.24
C GLU A 577 25.37 -0.17 -8.84
N GLU A 578 25.39 0.73 -9.82
CA GLU A 578 26.64 1.22 -10.41
C GLU A 578 27.47 1.97 -9.38
N THR A 579 26.87 2.89 -8.63
CA THR A 579 27.53 3.63 -7.53
C THR A 579 28.04 2.69 -6.43
N GLU A 580 27.27 1.66 -6.04
CA GLU A 580 27.73 0.66 -5.07
C GLU A 580 28.96 -0.10 -5.57
N LYS A 581 28.93 -0.55 -6.83
CA LYS A 581 30.03 -1.28 -7.46
C LYS A 581 31.29 -0.42 -7.56
N ASP A 582 31.13 0.83 -7.96
CA ASP A 582 32.23 1.79 -8.06
C ASP A 582 32.84 2.09 -6.70
N THR A 583 32.02 2.31 -5.68
CA THR A 583 32.50 2.53 -4.30
C THR A 583 33.17 1.28 -3.72
N SER A 584 32.64 0.08 -4.01
CA SER A 584 33.25 -1.19 -3.60
C SER A 584 34.62 -1.40 -4.25
N SER A 585 34.81 -0.90 -5.48
CA SER A 585 36.11 -0.90 -6.15
C SER A 585 37.16 -0.11 -5.35
N ILE A 586 36.79 1.05 -4.79
CA ILE A 586 37.67 1.84 -3.92
C ILE A 586 38.14 1.00 -2.71
N LEU A 587 37.21 0.30 -2.04
CA LEU A 587 37.53 -0.54 -0.89
C LEU A 587 38.44 -1.72 -1.26
N ASN A 588 38.16 -2.38 -2.39
CA ASN A 588 38.96 -3.50 -2.88
C ASN A 588 40.38 -3.05 -3.27
N LEU A 589 40.52 -1.90 -3.93
CA LEU A 589 41.82 -1.30 -4.24
C LEU A 589 42.62 -1.07 -2.95
N ARG A 590 41.97 -0.64 -1.87
CA ARG A 590 42.63 -0.48 -0.56
C ARG A 590 43.05 -1.80 0.07
N MET A 591 42.17 -2.81 0.09
CA MET A 591 42.51 -4.13 0.63
C MET A 591 43.73 -4.74 -0.07
N ASN A 592 43.77 -4.63 -1.41
CA ASN A 592 44.92 -5.09 -2.20
C ASN A 592 46.21 -4.34 -1.86
N GLN A 593 46.14 -3.02 -1.62
CA GLN A 593 47.30 -2.24 -1.20
C GLN A 593 47.83 -2.64 0.18
N LEU A 594 46.94 -2.87 1.15
CA LEU A 594 47.33 -3.34 2.48
C LEU A 594 48.09 -4.67 2.38
N GLY A 595 47.59 -5.61 1.57
CA GLY A 595 48.27 -6.87 1.32
C GLY A 595 49.64 -6.71 0.65
N LEU A 596 49.77 -5.79 -0.33
CA LEU A 596 51.06 -5.50 -0.98
C LEU A 596 52.07 -4.88 0.00
N HIS A 597 51.63 -3.95 0.84
CA HIS A 597 52.47 -3.31 1.84
C HIS A 597 52.94 -4.32 2.89
N GLU A 598 52.03 -5.14 3.43
CA GLU A 598 52.38 -6.20 4.40
C GLU A 598 53.36 -7.21 3.80
N ALA A 599 53.18 -7.61 2.54
CA ALA A 599 54.11 -8.48 1.82
C ALA A 599 55.49 -7.82 1.58
N ALA A 600 55.55 -6.49 1.43
CA ALA A 600 56.81 -5.76 1.30
C ALA A 600 57.55 -5.65 2.64
N GLU A 601 56.83 -5.31 3.72
CA GLU A 601 57.39 -5.26 5.07
C GLU A 601 57.87 -6.64 5.54
N SER A 602 57.10 -7.70 5.29
CA SER A 602 57.53 -9.08 5.58
C SER A 602 58.83 -9.46 4.85
N ARG A 603 58.98 -9.07 3.58
CA ARG A 603 60.24 -9.25 2.82
C ARG A 603 61.40 -8.46 3.43
N ARG A 604 61.16 -7.21 3.86
CA ARG A 604 62.16 -6.36 4.51
C ARG A 604 62.63 -6.97 5.84
N GLN A 605 61.68 -7.38 6.69
CA GLN A 605 61.96 -8.08 7.95
C GLN A 605 62.73 -9.38 7.71
N GLY A 606 62.35 -10.17 6.70
CA GLY A 606 63.09 -11.38 6.31
C GLY A 606 64.55 -11.10 5.90
N ARG A 607 64.81 -10.03 5.13
CA ARG A 607 66.17 -9.61 4.76
C ARG A 607 66.98 -9.15 5.97
N THR A 608 66.37 -8.37 6.87
CA THR A 608 67.02 -7.94 8.12
C THR A 608 67.34 -9.13 9.01
N LEU A 609 66.43 -10.08 9.14
CA LEU A 609 66.64 -11.31 9.90
C LEU A 609 67.77 -12.15 9.30
N MET A 610 67.82 -12.27 7.96
CA MET A 610 68.90 -12.96 7.26
C MET A 610 70.25 -12.28 7.49
N ALA A 611 70.32 -10.95 7.37
CA ALA A 611 71.53 -10.18 7.64
C ALA A 611 71.98 -10.32 9.10
N PHE A 612 71.05 -10.20 10.05
CA PHE A 612 71.32 -10.40 11.47
C PHE A 612 71.83 -11.82 11.72
N THR A 613 71.20 -12.83 11.13
CA THR A 613 71.60 -14.23 11.27
C THR A 613 73.01 -14.47 10.72
N ILE A 614 73.36 -13.91 9.54
CA ILE A 614 74.72 -13.99 9.00
C ILE A 614 75.73 -13.37 9.97
N VAL A 615 75.46 -12.15 10.45
CA VAL A 615 76.32 -11.45 11.39
C VAL A 615 76.47 -12.26 12.68
N THR A 616 75.37 -12.71 13.28
CA THR A 616 75.39 -13.54 14.49
C THR A 616 76.16 -14.84 14.29
N SER A 617 75.99 -15.54 13.17
CA SER A 617 76.75 -16.76 12.85
C SER A 617 78.26 -16.49 12.78
N ILE A 618 78.68 -15.40 12.14
CA ILE A 618 80.10 -15.01 12.06
C ILE A 618 80.65 -14.70 13.47
N PHE A 619 79.92 -13.92 14.27
CA PHE A 619 80.36 -13.54 15.61
C PHE A 619 80.38 -14.72 16.60
N VAL A 620 79.43 -15.64 16.51
CA VAL A 620 79.38 -16.88 17.32
C VAL A 620 80.51 -17.84 16.92
N SER A 621 80.79 -18.00 15.63
CA SER A 621 81.94 -18.80 15.17
C SER A 621 83.28 -18.21 15.60
N SER A 622 83.44 -16.89 15.55
CA SER A 622 84.68 -16.22 15.96
C SER A 622 84.89 -16.16 17.48
N THR A 623 83.82 -16.03 18.29
CA THR A 623 83.92 -16.16 19.75
C THR A 623 84.27 -17.59 20.19
N ASN A 624 83.71 -18.61 19.53
CA ASN A 624 84.10 -20.01 19.79
C ASN A 624 85.57 -20.30 19.44
N ILE A 625 86.09 -19.71 18.37
CA ILE A 625 87.52 -19.82 18.01
C ILE A 625 88.39 -19.09 19.04
N ARG A 626 87.99 -17.88 19.47
CA ARG A 626 88.74 -17.09 20.45
C ARG A 626 88.82 -17.79 21.81
N ASN A 627 87.74 -18.45 22.25
CA ASN A 627 87.73 -19.25 23.48
C ASN A 627 88.64 -20.48 23.38
N ARG A 628 88.72 -21.15 22.22
CA ARG A 628 89.66 -22.26 22.01
C ARG A 628 91.14 -21.85 22.00
N THR A 629 91.46 -20.64 21.55
CA THR A 629 92.84 -20.09 21.64
C THR A 629 93.22 -19.56 23.02
N LEU A 630 92.26 -19.36 23.94
CA LEU A 630 92.53 -19.01 25.34
C LEU A 630 92.64 -20.24 26.25
N GLU A 631 92.19 -21.41 25.80
CA GLU A 631 92.30 -22.71 26.47
C GLU A 631 93.49 -23.56 25.99
N SER A 632 94.24 -23.11 24.97
CA SER A 632 95.53 -23.70 24.53
C SER A 632 96.70 -22.85 25.00
#